data_AF-A0A6C0JJV6-F1
#
_entry.id   AF-A0A6C0JJV6-F1
#
_cell.length_a   1.000
_cell.length_b   1.000
_cell.length_c   1.000
_cell.angle_alpha   90.00
_cell.angle_beta   90.00
_cell.angle_gamma   90.00
#
_symmetry.space_group_name_H-M   'P 1'
#
loop_
_entity.id
_entity.type
_entity.pdbx_description
1 polymer ?
#
loop_
_entity_poly.entity_id
_entity_poly.type
_entity_poly.pdbx_seq_one_letter_code
_entity_poly.pdbx_strand_id
1 'polypeptide(L)'
;MSASMKNFHYKNHEHKNHGHAKTMRSVKIVGGKGHKSVSHYKKGKKVFTMKRPLTVVEIVTIRRGQFIPKLFSDMKHPNMKKGNKTRRNNMSAMSE
;
A
#
# COMPACT_ATOMS: atom_id res chain seq x y z
N MET A 1 -14.14 26.22 -7.60
CA MET A 1 -15.09 25.41 -6.80
C MET A 1 -14.40 24.86 -5.54
N SER A 2 -14.53 25.52 -4.39
CA SER A 2 -14.01 25.02 -3.10
C SER A 2 -15.14 24.37 -2.30
N ALA A 3 -15.60 23.19 -2.74
CA ALA A 3 -16.46 22.42 -1.87
C ALA A 3 -15.65 22.03 -0.62
N SER A 4 -16.10 22.45 0.56
CA SER A 4 -15.35 22.35 1.81
C SER A 4 -14.88 20.91 2.08
N MET A 5 -13.58 20.73 2.32
CA MET A 5 -13.00 19.43 2.68
C MET A 5 -13.47 18.96 4.07
N LYS A 6 -14.03 19.85 4.90
CA LYS A 6 -14.44 19.59 6.28
C LYS A 6 -15.52 18.52 6.44
N ASN A 7 -16.27 18.21 5.37
CA ASN A 7 -17.33 17.18 5.41
C ASN A 7 -16.97 15.92 4.62
N PHE A 8 -15.77 15.86 4.02
CA PHE A 8 -15.38 14.70 3.22
C PHE A 8 -14.92 13.54 4.11
N HIS A 9 -15.62 12.42 3.96
CA HIS A 9 -15.34 11.16 4.63
C HIS A 9 -15.13 10.07 3.58
N TYR A 10 -14.09 9.27 3.76
CA TYR A 10 -13.78 8.18 2.83
C TYR A 10 -13.06 7.05 3.57
N LYS A 11 -13.40 5.82 3.22
CA LYS A 11 -12.79 4.61 3.77
C LYS A 11 -12.64 3.58 2.66
N ASN A 12 -11.43 3.06 2.49
CA ASN A 12 -11.17 1.96 1.56
C ASN A 12 -10.17 0.98 2.17
N HIS A 13 -10.39 -0.30 1.87
CA HIS A 13 -9.55 -1.41 2.30
C HIS A 13 -9.30 -2.35 1.14
N GLU A 14 -8.03 -2.63 0.88
CA GLU A 14 -7.59 -3.63 -0.09
C GLU A 14 -6.90 -4.76 0.67
N HIS A 15 -7.35 -5.99 0.44
CA HIS A 15 -6.73 -7.19 1.00
C HIS A 15 -6.00 -7.94 -0.10
N LYS A 16 -4.72 -8.23 0.12
CA LYS A 16 -3.92 -9.11 -0.72
C LYS A 16 -3.44 -10.30 0.09
N ASN A 17 -3.98 -11.47 -0.23
CA ASN A 17 -3.60 -12.73 0.41
C ASN A 17 -2.54 -13.44 -0.43
N HIS A 18 -1.58 -14.07 0.23
CA HIS A 18 -0.52 -14.90 -0.36
C HIS A 18 -0.23 -16.07 0.57
N GLY A 19 -0.94 -17.19 0.38
CA GLY A 19 -0.89 -18.35 1.28
C GLY A 19 -1.19 -17.94 2.73
N HIS A 20 -0.24 -18.19 3.64
CA HIS A 20 -0.37 -17.83 5.05
C HIS A 20 -0.02 -16.37 5.39
N ALA A 21 0.31 -15.55 4.39
CA ALA A 21 0.56 -14.13 4.55
C ALA A 21 -0.61 -13.30 4.01
N LYS A 22 -0.91 -12.18 4.67
CA LYS A 22 -1.89 -11.21 4.21
C LYS A 22 -1.33 -9.79 4.33
N THR A 23 -1.52 -8.99 3.30
CA THR A 23 -1.23 -7.55 3.31
C THR A 23 -2.55 -6.80 3.19
N MET A 24 -2.81 -5.87 4.10
CA MET A 24 -3.98 -5.00 4.08
C MET A 24 -3.52 -3.57 3.85
N ARG A 25 -3.96 -2.96 2.74
CA ARG A 25 -3.79 -1.53 2.50
C ARG A 25 -5.09 -0.83 2.87
N SER A 26 -4.99 0.27 3.60
CA SER A 26 -6.15 1.00 4.08
C SER A 26 -5.96 2.49 3.85
N VAL A 27 -7.06 3.14 3.48
CA VAL A 27 -7.17 4.59 3.38
C VAL A 27 -8.36 5.03 4.21
N LYS A 28 -8.17 6.01 5.10
CA LYS A 28 -9.24 6.60 5.90
C LYS A 28 -9.10 8.12 5.91
N ILE A 29 -10.16 8.81 5.51
CA ILE A 29 -10.29 10.28 5.54
C ILE A 29 -11.54 10.61 6.35
N VAL A 30 -11.41 11.54 7.30
CA VAL A 30 -12.47 12.05 8.15
C VAL A 30 -12.28 13.56 8.26
N GLY A 31 -13.32 14.32 7.91
CA GLY A 31 -13.29 15.78 7.93
C GLY A 31 -12.12 16.40 7.15
N GLY A 32 -11.76 15.82 6.01
CA GLY A 32 -10.68 16.32 5.16
C GLY A 32 -9.26 16.05 5.66
N LYS A 33 -9.10 15.30 6.76
CA LYS A 33 -7.81 14.78 7.23
C LYS A 33 -7.81 13.26 7.11
N GLY A 34 -6.70 12.66 6.68
CA GLY A 34 -6.68 11.23 6.48
C GLY A 34 -5.31 10.59 6.62
N HIS A 35 -5.32 9.26 6.68
CA HIS A 35 -4.14 8.44 6.76
C HIS A 35 -4.25 7.27 5.79
N LYS A 36 -3.10 6.89 5.24
CA LYS A 36 -2.89 5.64 4.53
C LYS A 36 -2.11 4.69 5.44
N SER A 37 -2.40 3.40 5.38
CA SER A 37 -1.64 2.39 6.13
C SER A 37 -1.50 1.08 5.37
N VAL A 38 -0.39 0.38 5.62
CA VAL A 38 -0.17 -1.00 5.17
C VAL A 38 0.09 -1.86 6.40
N SER A 39 -0.76 -2.87 6.60
CA SER A 39 -0.63 -3.86 7.67
C SER A 39 -0.26 -5.20 7.07
N HIS A 40 0.74 -5.86 7.65
CA HIS A 40 1.15 -7.20 7.25
C HIS A 40 0.80 -8.22 8.32
N TYR A 41 0.31 -9.36 7.87
CA TYR A 41 -0.13 -10.47 8.69
C TYR A 41 0.58 -11.75 8.25
N LYS A 42 0.90 -12.62 9.21
CA LYS A 42 1.51 -13.94 8.98
C LYS A 42 0.84 -14.94 9.91
N LYS A 43 0.38 -16.07 9.37
CA LYS A 43 -0.36 -17.11 10.12
C LYS A 43 -1.54 -16.52 10.92
N GLY A 44 -2.31 -15.64 10.29
CA GLY A 44 -3.46 -14.95 10.90
C GLY A 44 -3.12 -13.82 11.89
N LYS A 45 -1.87 -13.69 12.33
CA LYS A 45 -1.46 -12.66 13.31
C LYS A 45 -0.91 -11.41 12.61
N LYS A 46 -1.26 -10.23 13.10
CA LYS A 46 -0.72 -8.95 12.63
C LYS A 46 0.74 -8.81 13.07
N VAL A 47 1.66 -8.73 12.11
CA VAL A 47 3.10 -8.62 12.37
C VAL A 47 3.50 -7.17 12.57
N PHE A 48 3.10 -6.29 11.65
CA PHE A 48 3.40 -4.86 11.76
C PHE A 48 2.41 -4.02 10.96
N THR A 49 2.45 -2.71 11.20
CA THR A 49 1.66 -1.73 10.44
C THR A 49 2.47 -0.47 10.23
N MET A 50 2.52 -0.01 8.99
CA MET A 50 3.06 1.30 8.61
C MET A 50 1.88 2.23 8.40
N LYS A 51 1.87 3.40 9.03
CA LYS A 51 0.83 4.41 8.90
C LYS A 51 1.47 5.75 8.57
N ARG A 52 0.93 6.46 7.58
CA ARG A 52 1.37 7.81 7.18
C ARG A 52 0.15 8.71 6.98
N PRO A 53 0.26 10.02 7.23
CA PRO A 53 -0.77 10.96 6.84
C PRO A 53 -0.93 10.99 5.32
N LEU A 54 -2.12 11.33 4.85
CA LEU A 54 -2.35 11.72 3.48
C LEU A 54 -2.07 13.20 3.31
N THR A 55 -1.41 13.55 2.22
CA THR A 55 -1.22 14.93 1.77
C THR A 55 -2.55 15.50 1.25
N VAL A 56 -2.69 16.82 1.27
CA VAL A 56 -3.88 17.50 0.72
C VAL A 56 -4.11 17.11 -0.74
N VAL A 57 -3.04 17.00 -1.53
CA VAL A 57 -3.10 16.56 -2.94
C VAL A 57 -3.70 15.16 -3.06
N GLU A 58 -3.20 14.18 -2.28
CA GLU A 58 -3.75 12.82 -2.29
C GLU A 58 -5.24 12.80 -1.89
N ILE A 59 -5.65 13.58 -0.89
CA ILE A 59 -7.06 13.63 -0.46
C ILE A 59 -7.94 14.23 -1.57
N VAL A 60 -7.49 15.27 -2.26
CA VAL A 60 -8.22 15.87 -3.39
C VAL A 60 -8.33 14.88 -4.55
N THR A 61 -7.26 14.14 -4.87
CA THR A 61 -7.29 13.12 -5.92
C THR A 61 -8.23 11.97 -5.58
N ILE A 62 -8.22 11.49 -4.32
CA ILE A 62 -9.19 10.47 -3.84
C ILE A 62 -10.62 11.00 -3.96
N ARG A 63 -10.86 12.24 -3.55
CA ARG A 63 -12.18 12.87 -3.63
C ARG A 63 -12.71 12.98 -5.06
N ARG A 64 -11.81 13.20 -6.03
CA ARG A 64 -12.15 13.20 -7.47
C ARG A 64 -12.41 11.80 -8.02
N GLY A 65 -12.27 10.75 -7.21
CA GLY A 65 -12.36 9.36 -7.68
C GLY A 65 -11.20 8.95 -8.59
N GLN A 66 -10.10 9.70 -8.57
CA GLN A 66 -8.96 9.46 -9.45
C GLN A 66 -7.99 8.48 -8.83
N PHE A 67 -7.40 7.63 -9.68
CA PHE A 67 -6.35 6.72 -9.26
C PHE A 67 -5.09 7.47 -8.82
N ILE A 68 -4.54 7.11 -7.66
CA ILE A 68 -3.25 7.63 -7.21
C ILE A 68 -2.19 6.55 -7.43
N PRO A 69 -1.36 6.68 -8.47
CA PRO A 69 -0.26 5.76 -8.67
C PRO A 69 0.68 5.81 -7.47
N LYS A 70 1.18 4.64 -7.05
CA LYS A 70 2.23 4.55 -6.03
C LYS A 70 1.87 5.16 -4.67
N LEU A 71 0.57 5.25 -4.33
CA LEU A 71 0.07 5.81 -3.05
C LEU A 71 0.78 5.26 -1.80
N PHE A 72 1.25 4.02 -1.84
CA PHE A 72 1.91 3.34 -0.72
C PHE A 72 3.40 3.01 -0.97
N SER A 73 4.02 3.63 -1.97
CA SER A 73 5.40 3.28 -2.39
C SER A 73 6.48 3.74 -1.41
N ASP A 74 6.18 4.75 -0.61
CA ASP A 74 6.96 5.29 0.50
C ASP A 74 6.88 4.39 1.76
N MET A 75 5.92 3.46 1.82
CA MET A 75 5.74 2.55 2.95
C MET A 75 6.52 1.25 2.76
N LYS A 76 7.85 1.35 2.86
CA LYS A 76 8.74 0.19 2.80
C LYS A 76 8.97 -0.40 4.18
N HIS A 77 8.99 -1.73 4.27
CA HIS A 77 9.32 -2.43 5.51
C HIS A 77 10.74 -2.02 5.96
N PRO A 78 10.97 -1.70 7.25
CA PRO A 78 12.30 -1.33 7.73
C PRO A 78 13.40 -2.38 7.51
N ASN A 79 13.04 -3.65 7.26
CA ASN A 79 13.96 -4.79 7.14
C ASN A 79 13.88 -5.50 5.79
N MET A 80 13.22 -4.92 4.77
CA MET A 80 13.37 -5.45 3.41
C MET A 80 14.77 -5.11 2.90
N LYS A 81 15.75 -5.97 3.20
CA LYS A 81 16.96 -6.06 2.40
C LYS A 81 16.48 -6.22 0.95
N LYS A 82 16.88 -5.30 0.05
CA LYS A 82 16.65 -5.47 -1.39
C LYS A 82 17.22 -6.84 -1.74
N GLY A 83 16.37 -7.83 -1.97
CA GLY A 83 16.83 -9.12 -2.47
C GLY A 83 17.61 -8.83 -3.73
N ASN A 84 18.89 -9.19 -3.76
CA ASN A 84 19.66 -9.18 -4.99
C ASN A 84 18.84 -9.94 -6.03
N LYS A 85 18.52 -9.28 -7.15
CA LYS A 85 18.07 -9.99 -8.35
C LYS A 85 19.22 -10.89 -8.78
N THR A 86 19.25 -12.13 -8.27
CA THR A 86 20.12 -13.14 -8.87
C THR A 86 19.59 -13.36 -10.27
N ARG A 87 20.47 -13.10 -11.22
CA ARG A 87 20.25 -13.08 -12.67
C ARG A 87 19.70 -14.45 -13.09
N ARG A 88 18.68 -14.46 -13.95
CA ARG A 88 18.37 -15.65 -14.76
C ARG A 88 19.65 -15.97 -15.54
N ASN A 89 20.27 -17.11 -15.29
CA ASN A 89 21.24 -17.67 -16.23
C ASN A 89 20.62 -18.94 -16.83
N ASN A 90 20.34 -18.79 -18.13
CA ASN A 90 20.18 -19.70 -19.25
C ASN A 90 19.85 -21.20 -19.07
N MET A 91 18.94 -21.60 -19.97
CA MET A 91 18.65 -22.95 -20.42
C MET A 91 19.88 -23.70 -20.95
N SER A 92 19.89 -25.00 -20.68
CA SER A 92 20.16 -26.11 -21.63
C SER A 92 21.44 -26.04 -22.48
N ALA A 93 22.46 -26.80 -22.07
CA ALA A 93 23.35 -27.51 -23.00
C ALA A 93 23.98 -28.74 -22.31
N MET A 94 23.94 -29.88 -23.03
CA MET A 94 24.57 -31.20 -22.76
C MET A 94 23.85 -32.04 -21.68
N SER A 95 23.45 -33.30 -21.90
CA SER A 95 24.09 -34.47 -22.53
C SER A 95 22.98 -35.45 -23.01
N GLU A 96 23.10 -36.40 -23.94
CA GLU A 96 24.15 -37.04 -24.76
C GLU A 96 23.61 -37.25 -26.19
#